data_AF-A0A1G1VF01-F1
#
_entry.id   AF-A0A1G1VF01-F1
#
_cell.length_a   1.000
_cell.length_b   1.000
_cell.length_c   1.000
_cell.angle_alpha   90.00
_cell.angle_beta   90.00
_cell.angle_gamma   90.00
#
_symmetry.space_group_name_H-M   'P 1'
#
loop_
_entity.id
_entity.type
_entity.pdbx_description
1 polymer ?
#
loop_
_entity_poly.entity_id
_entity_poly.type
_entity_poly.pdbx_seq_one_letter_code
_entity_poly.pdbx_strand_id
1 'polypeptide(L)'
;MAKKLFVGGLSWGTTDAQLNEFFAQIGPVASASVVTDKFSGKSRGFGFVEMASDEDAEKAKTELNGKELDSRAISVNDARPQEPRDNNFSGGGSRGGFGGRGGDRPRRDNRRSY
;
A
#
# COMPACT_ATOMS: atom_id res chain seq x y z
N MET A 1 -1.59 -10.55 -13.51
CA MET A 1 -2.49 -9.98 -12.49
C MET A 1 -2.51 -8.48 -12.71
N ALA A 2 -3.65 -7.81 -12.61
CA ALA A 2 -3.71 -6.36 -12.72
C ALA A 2 -2.93 -5.71 -11.57
N LYS A 3 -2.17 -4.66 -11.86
CA LYS A 3 -1.25 -4.03 -10.91
C LYS A 3 -1.55 -2.56 -10.74
N LYS A 4 -1.71 -2.14 -9.50
CA LYS A 4 -1.98 -0.75 -9.16
C LYS A 4 -0.67 0.00 -8.95
N LEU A 5 -0.56 1.15 -9.59
CA LEU A 5 0.55 2.08 -9.50
C LEU A 5 0.09 3.39 -8.85
N PHE A 6 0.93 3.90 -7.97
CA PHE A 6 0.79 5.21 -7.37
C PHE A 6 1.60 6.21 -8.20
N VAL A 7 0.97 7.33 -8.54
CA VAL A 7 1.61 8.41 -9.29
C VAL A 7 1.58 9.67 -8.44
N GLY A 8 2.73 10.10 -7.94
CA GLY A 8 2.91 11.35 -7.20
C GLY A 8 3.60 12.42 -8.03
N GLY A 9 3.63 13.66 -7.56
CA GLY A 9 4.34 14.75 -8.22
C GLY A 9 3.60 15.38 -9.42
N LEU A 10 2.30 15.09 -9.57
CA LEU A 10 1.49 15.64 -10.66
C LEU A 10 1.24 17.15 -10.46
N SER A 11 1.04 17.85 -11.58
CA SER A 11 0.64 19.26 -11.56
C SER A 11 -0.80 19.44 -11.10
N TRP A 12 -1.13 20.65 -10.65
CA TRP A 12 -2.47 21.01 -10.21
C TRP A 12 -3.52 20.92 -11.33
N GLY A 13 -3.08 20.93 -12.59
CA GLY A 13 -3.95 20.79 -13.77
C GLY A 13 -4.02 19.38 -14.35
N THR A 14 -3.26 18.40 -13.82
CA THR A 14 -3.27 17.05 -14.40
C THR A 14 -4.57 16.33 -14.10
N THR A 15 -5.21 15.81 -15.15
CA THR A 15 -6.49 15.08 -15.09
C THR A 15 -6.28 13.58 -15.22
N ASP A 16 -7.31 12.80 -14.85
CA ASP A 16 -7.37 11.36 -15.07
C ASP A 16 -7.20 10.98 -16.54
N ALA A 17 -7.75 11.76 -17.47
CA ALA A 17 -7.60 11.55 -18.90
C ALA A 17 -6.13 11.63 -19.36
N GLN A 18 -5.41 12.69 -18.98
CA GLN A 18 -3.98 12.83 -19.32
C GLN A 18 -3.17 11.67 -18.75
N LEU A 19 -3.48 11.26 -17.52
CA LEU A 19 -2.76 10.21 -16.84
C LEU A 19 -3.04 8.85 -17.49
N ASN A 20 -4.28 8.60 -17.91
CA ASN A 20 -4.65 7.42 -18.70
C ASN A 20 -3.91 7.40 -20.04
N GLU A 21 -3.98 8.47 -20.85
CA GLU A 21 -3.28 8.54 -22.14
C GLU A 21 -1.77 8.32 -22.00
N PHE A 22 -1.16 8.87 -20.95
CA PHE A 22 0.28 8.75 -20.72
C PHE A 22 0.70 7.31 -20.38
N PHE A 23 -0.10 6.61 -19.58
CA PHE A 23 0.15 5.20 -19.26
C PHE A 23 -0.27 4.26 -20.40
N ALA A 24 -1.26 4.65 -21.21
CA ALA A 24 -1.71 3.91 -22.38
C ALA A 24 -0.63 3.78 -23.48
N GLN A 25 0.39 4.65 -23.47
CA GLN A 25 1.56 4.52 -24.34
C GLN A 25 2.39 3.27 -24.03
N ILE A 26 2.43 2.85 -22.76
CA ILE A 26 3.21 1.69 -22.32
C ILE A 26 2.41 0.41 -22.53
N GLY A 27 1.13 0.44 -22.17
CA GLY A 27 0.26 -0.72 -22.27
C GLY A 27 -1.18 -0.46 -21.82
N PRO A 28 -2.04 -1.49 -21.86
CA PRO A 28 -3.45 -1.37 -21.52
C PRO A 28 -3.67 -0.99 -20.04
N VAL A 29 -4.30 0.16 -19.83
CA VAL A 29 -4.72 0.67 -18.51
C VAL A 29 -6.12 0.14 -18.20
N ALA A 30 -6.28 -0.51 -17.04
CA ALA A 30 -7.56 -0.95 -16.53
C ALA A 30 -8.37 0.18 -15.87
N SER A 31 -7.71 1.08 -15.13
CA SER A 31 -8.35 2.22 -14.48
C SER A 31 -7.36 3.34 -14.16
N ALA A 32 -7.75 4.60 -14.26
CA ALA A 32 -6.95 5.74 -13.83
C ALA A 32 -7.81 6.71 -13.01
N SER A 33 -7.30 7.22 -11.91
CA SER A 33 -8.02 8.15 -11.03
C SER A 33 -7.06 9.11 -10.36
N VAL A 34 -7.22 10.41 -10.63
CA VAL A 34 -6.46 11.48 -9.97
C VAL A 34 -7.18 11.92 -8.71
N VAL A 35 -6.43 12.12 -7.62
CA VAL A 35 -6.99 12.63 -6.38
C VAL A 35 -6.83 14.14 -6.34
N THR A 36 -7.95 14.83 -6.48
CA THR A 36 -8.03 16.29 -6.38
C THR A 36 -8.71 16.72 -5.09
N ASP A 37 -8.27 17.85 -4.55
CA ASP A 37 -8.91 18.43 -3.36
C ASP A 37 -10.24 19.06 -3.77
N LYS A 38 -11.35 18.47 -3.31
CA LYS A 38 -12.70 18.92 -3.68
C LYS A 38 -13.11 20.27 -3.06
N PHE A 39 -12.39 20.73 -2.03
CA PHE A 39 -12.72 21.99 -1.34
C PHE A 39 -12.04 23.20 -1.96
N SER A 40 -10.79 23.06 -2.39
CA SER A 40 -10.03 24.12 -3.07
C SER A 40 -10.03 23.98 -4.59
N GLY A 41 -10.50 22.84 -5.12
CA GLY A 41 -10.40 22.49 -6.54
C GLY A 41 -8.97 22.26 -7.02
N LYS A 42 -7.98 22.25 -6.12
CA LYS A 42 -6.56 22.08 -6.45
C LYS A 42 -6.21 20.61 -6.42
N SER A 43 -5.56 20.08 -7.46
CA SER A 43 -5.13 18.68 -7.42
C SER A 43 -4.19 18.44 -6.25
N ARG A 44 -4.30 17.31 -5.55
CA ARG A 44 -3.35 17.03 -4.46
C ARG A 44 -1.97 16.63 -4.98
N GLY A 45 -1.78 16.62 -6.30
CA GLY A 45 -0.56 16.26 -6.99
C GLY A 45 -0.28 14.76 -6.98
N PHE A 46 -1.32 13.93 -6.79
CA PHE A 46 -1.18 12.48 -6.84
C PHE A 46 -2.43 11.78 -7.39
N GLY A 47 -2.24 10.58 -7.91
CA GLY A 47 -3.26 9.73 -8.50
C GLY A 47 -2.89 8.25 -8.43
N PHE A 48 -3.82 7.42 -8.89
CA PHE A 48 -3.68 5.98 -8.94
C PHE A 48 -4.00 5.48 -10.35
N VAL A 49 -3.21 4.53 -10.82
CA VAL A 49 -3.41 3.82 -12.09
C VAL A 49 -3.49 2.35 -11.79
N GLU A 50 -4.32 1.62 -12.52
CA GLU A 50 -4.39 0.18 -12.53
C GLU A 50 -4.04 -0.28 -13.94
N MET A 51 -2.95 -1.03 -14.08
CA MET A 51 -2.51 -1.63 -15.34
C MET A 51 -3.09 -3.03 -15.47
N ALA A 52 -3.42 -3.46 -16.69
CA ALA A 52 -3.95 -4.79 -16.93
C ALA A 52 -2.90 -5.91 -16.73
N SER A 53 -1.61 -5.60 -16.92
CA SER A 53 -0.49 -6.53 -16.73
C SER A 53 0.57 -5.99 -15.77
N ASP A 54 1.27 -6.92 -15.11
CA ASP A 54 2.42 -6.61 -14.24
C ASP A 54 3.63 -6.13 -15.05
N GLU A 55 3.87 -6.73 -16.23
CA GLU A 55 4.95 -6.32 -17.13
C GLU A 55 4.78 -4.87 -17.59
N ASP A 56 3.57 -4.47 -17.98
CA ASP A 56 3.27 -3.09 -18.38
C ASP A 56 3.40 -2.14 -17.21
N ALA A 57 3.07 -2.59 -15.99
CA ALA A 57 3.23 -1.80 -14.78
C ALA A 57 4.69 -1.57 -14.41
N GLU A 58 5.54 -2.61 -14.50
CA GLU A 58 6.99 -2.50 -14.26
C GLU A 58 7.66 -1.60 -15.31
N LYS A 59 7.27 -1.73 -16.59
CA LYS A 59 7.74 -0.84 -17.67
C LYS A 59 7.32 0.60 -17.41
N ALA A 60 6.05 0.84 -17.08
CA ALA A 60 5.56 2.18 -16.78
C ALA A 60 6.26 2.77 -15.55
N LYS A 61 6.49 1.97 -14.51
CA LYS A 61 7.27 2.37 -13.36
C LYS A 61 8.71 2.70 -13.73
N THR A 62 9.36 1.97 -14.62
CA THR A 62 10.77 2.21 -14.95
C THR A 62 10.94 3.40 -15.92
N GLU A 63 10.04 3.52 -16.89
CA GLU A 63 10.11 4.55 -17.94
C GLU A 63 9.49 5.89 -17.54
N LEU A 64 8.43 5.86 -16.71
CA LEU A 64 7.67 7.05 -16.34
C LEU A 64 8.02 7.57 -14.94
N ASN A 65 8.68 6.78 -14.09
CA ASN A 65 9.14 7.27 -12.78
C ASN A 65 10.28 8.29 -12.94
N GLY A 66 10.09 9.47 -12.35
CA GLY A 66 11.03 10.57 -12.44
C GLY A 66 10.90 11.41 -13.70
N LYS A 67 9.92 11.15 -14.58
CA LYS A 67 9.68 12.03 -15.74
C LYS A 67 9.14 13.38 -15.31
N GLU A 68 9.41 14.40 -16.11
CA GLU A 68 8.82 15.72 -15.93
C GLU A 68 7.50 15.81 -16.68
N LEU A 69 6.41 16.04 -15.95
CA LEU A 69 5.09 16.30 -16.49
C LEU A 69 4.65 17.68 -15.99
N ASP A 70 4.42 18.61 -16.92
CA ASP A 70 3.95 19.96 -16.60
C ASP A 70 4.91 20.71 -15.64
N SER A 71 6.22 20.65 -15.93
CA SER A 71 7.32 21.21 -15.11
C SER A 71 7.43 20.64 -13.68
N ARG A 72 6.88 19.44 -13.44
CA ARG A 72 7.08 18.71 -12.18
C ARG A 72 7.52 17.28 -12.42
N ALA A 73 8.49 16.81 -11.64
CA ALA A 73 8.88 15.41 -11.65
C ALA A 73 7.76 14.55 -11.05
N ILE A 74 7.21 13.65 -11.87
CA ILE A 74 6.26 12.63 -11.43
C ILE A 74 7.03 11.44 -10.86
N SER A 75 6.48 10.81 -9.83
CA SER A 75 7.03 9.60 -9.23
C SER A 75 6.03 8.48 -9.38
N VAL A 76 6.44 7.41 -10.06
CA VAL A 76 5.60 6.23 -10.26
C VAL A 76 6.14 5.13 -9.36
N ASN A 77 5.30 4.61 -8.48
CA ASN A 77 5.67 3.56 -7.55
C ASN A 77 4.57 2.50 -7.47
N ASP A 78 4.88 1.33 -6.92
CA ASP A 78 3.86 0.32 -6.64
C ASP A 78 2.85 0.90 -5.67
N ALA A 79 1.59 1.03 -6.10
CA ALA A 79 0.54 1.30 -5.14
C ALA A 79 0.42 0.03 -4.32
N ARG A 80 0.67 0.14 -3.01
CA ARG A 80 0.34 -0.95 -2.10
C ARG A 80 -1.13 -1.28 -2.35
N PRO A 81 -1.47 -2.50 -2.79
CA PRO A 81 -2.86 -2.88 -2.82
C PRO A 81 -3.33 -2.67 -1.39
N GLN A 82 -4.37 -1.87 -1.23
CA GLN A 82 -5.19 -2.02 -0.06
C GLN A 82 -5.72 -3.43 -0.22
N GLU A 83 -5.05 -4.40 0.41
CA GLU A 83 -5.72 -5.64 0.80
C GLU A 83 -7.10 -5.20 1.26
N PRO A 84 -8.18 -5.85 0.80
CA PRO A 84 -9.48 -5.55 1.37
C PRO A 84 -9.24 -5.55 2.87
N ARG A 85 -9.42 -4.38 3.50
CA ARG A 85 -9.58 -4.29 4.94
C ARG A 85 -10.90 -5.01 5.18
N ASP A 86 -10.83 -6.33 5.12
CA ASP A 86 -11.52 -7.15 6.08
C ASP A 86 -11.27 -6.43 7.40
N ASN A 87 -12.33 -6.01 8.06
CA ASN A 87 -12.28 -5.29 9.31
C ASN A 87 -11.68 -6.16 10.45
N ASN A 88 -10.82 -7.11 10.13
CA ASN A 88 -9.91 -7.75 11.06
C ASN A 88 -8.70 -6.83 11.26
N PHE A 89 -8.87 -5.88 12.18
CA PHE A 89 -7.83 -5.60 13.15
C PHE A 89 -7.40 -6.91 13.84
N SER A 90 -6.66 -7.77 13.15
CA SER A 90 -5.85 -8.84 13.73
C SER A 90 -4.45 -8.29 14.03
N GLY A 91 -4.41 -7.09 14.57
CA GLY A 91 -3.29 -6.58 15.35
C GLY A 91 -3.64 -6.77 16.82
N GLY A 92 -3.25 -7.90 17.40
CA GLY A 92 -3.56 -8.19 18.80
C GLY A 92 -3.01 -9.54 19.22
N GLY A 93 -1.79 -9.55 19.76
CA GLY A 93 -1.00 -10.75 19.99
C GLY A 93 -1.68 -11.84 20.82
N SER A 94 -1.61 -13.07 20.33
CA SER A 94 -1.78 -14.26 21.17
C SER A 94 -0.48 -14.56 21.92
N ARG A 95 -0.10 -13.65 22.83
CA ARG A 95 0.76 -13.96 23.97
C ARG A 95 -0.15 -14.08 25.19
N GLY A 96 -0.83 -15.21 25.32
CA GLY A 96 -1.83 -15.39 26.35
C GLY A 96 -2.22 -16.84 26.51
N GLY A 97 -1.29 -17.65 27.03
CA GLY A 97 -1.51 -19.04 27.41
C GLY A 97 -1.03 -19.31 28.83
N PHE A 98 -1.42 -18.47 29.78
CA PHE A 98 -1.34 -18.80 31.21
C PHE A 98 -2.64 -19.48 31.61
N GLY A 99 -2.61 -20.79 31.88
CA GLY A 99 -3.76 -21.46 32.48
C GLY A 99 -3.77 -22.99 32.33
N GLY A 100 -3.28 -23.68 33.36
CA GLY A 100 -3.39 -25.14 33.52
C GLY A 100 -2.21 -25.67 34.33
N ARG A 101 -2.19 -25.57 35.67
CA ARG A 101 -2.92 -26.40 36.64
C ARG A 101 -2.61 -27.90 36.46
N GLY A 102 -1.66 -28.38 37.24
CA GLY A 102 -1.33 -29.79 37.52
C GLY A 102 0.05 -29.80 38.16
N GLY A 103 0.16 -30.04 39.48
CA GLY A 103 0.75 -31.28 40.02
C GLY A 103 2.17 -31.42 39.50
N ASP A 104 3.27 -31.30 40.26
CA ASP A 104 3.64 -32.19 41.36
C ASP A 104 4.80 -31.56 42.15
N ARG A 105 4.60 -31.27 43.44
CA ARG A 105 5.72 -31.05 44.38
C ARG A 105 5.35 -31.66 45.74
N PRO A 106 5.74 -32.91 46.04
CA PRO A 106 5.65 -33.39 47.40
C PRO A 106 6.69 -32.68 48.28
N ARG A 107 6.15 -32.02 49.31
CA ARG A 107 6.58 -32.05 50.72
C ARG A 107 8.06 -31.82 51.03
N ARG A 108 8.31 -30.60 51.53
CA ARG A 108 8.80 -30.32 52.89
C ARG A 108 9.59 -31.47 53.54
N ASP A 109 10.90 -31.31 53.60
CA ASP A 109 11.65 -31.72 54.78
C ASP A 109 12.49 -30.55 55.30
N ASN A 110 12.00 -29.98 56.40
CA ASN A 110 12.70 -29.05 57.26
C ASN A 110 12.82 -29.71 58.62
N ARG A 111 13.82 -30.55 58.80
CA ARG A 111 14.48 -30.84 60.08
C ARG A 111 15.96 -30.53 59.87
N ARG A 112 16.42 -29.33 60.16
CA ARG A 112 16.73 -28.81 61.50
C ARG A 112 17.67 -29.74 62.26
N SER A 113 18.93 -29.33 62.22
CA SER A 113 20.06 -29.71 63.06
C SER A 113 19.68 -29.87 64.53
N TYR A 114 20.24 -30.91 65.15
CA TYR A 114 21.11 -30.78 66.33
C TYR A 114 22.11 -31.94 66.32
#